data_AF-A0A9E2FHZ3-F1
#
_entry.id   AF-A0A9E2FHZ3-F1
#
_cell.length_a   1.000
_cell.length_b   1.000
_cell.length_c   1.000
_cell.angle_alpha   90.00
_cell.angle_beta   90.00
_cell.angle_gamma   90.00
#
_symmetry.space_group_name_H-M   'P 1'
#
loop_
_entity.id
_entity.type
_entity.pdbx_description
1 polymer ?
#
loop_
_entity_poly.entity_id
_entity_poly.type
_entity_poly.pdbx_seq_one_letter_code
_entity_poly.pdbx_strand_id
1 'polypeptide(L)'
;MKDIHIHRWARSKDRWRRRAALVSTVALNRKSAGGTGDPPRTLAVCGLLVDDADDMVVKALSWALRELIQHDAPAVREFIRTHHDVLASRVIREVRNKLTTGRKNPRRSKI
;
A
#
# COMPACT_ATOMS: atom_id res chain seq x y z
N MET A 1 14.99 -11.74 -3.25
CA MET A 1 14.65 -11.91 -1.82
C MET A 1 13.43 -12.82 -1.74
N LYS A 2 13.46 -13.93 -0.98
CA LYS A 2 12.33 -14.88 -0.92
C LYS A 2 11.18 -14.31 -0.08
N ASP A 3 9.93 -14.56 -0.49
CA ASP A 3 8.70 -14.06 0.15
C ASP A 3 8.62 -14.33 1.66
N ILE A 4 9.21 -15.44 2.09
CA ILE A 4 9.27 -15.84 3.50
C ILE A 4 9.95 -14.82 4.42
N HIS A 5 10.93 -14.07 3.92
CA HIS A 5 11.63 -13.06 4.72
C HIS A 5 10.77 -11.81 4.92
N ILE A 6 10.04 -11.39 3.89
CA ILE A 6 9.15 -10.22 3.95
C ILE A 6 7.98 -10.50 4.89
N HIS A 7 7.39 -11.69 4.83
CA HIS A 7 6.31 -12.08 5.75
C HIS A 7 6.77 -12.13 7.21
N ARG A 8 8.01 -12.58 7.46
CA ARG A 8 8.60 -12.55 8.82
C ARG A 8 8.79 -11.12 9.29
N TRP A 9 9.22 -10.20 8.43
CA TRP A 9 9.37 -8.79 8.78
C TRP A 9 8.02 -8.12 9.07
N ALA A 10 6.98 -8.44 8.31
CA ALA A 10 5.62 -7.92 8.53
C ALA A 10 5.04 -8.31 9.91
N ARG A 11 5.47 -9.44 10.49
CA ARG A 11 5.02 -9.90 11.81
C ARG A 11 5.94 -9.48 12.98
N SER A 12 6.96 -8.67 12.71
CA SER A 12 7.94 -8.27 13.72
C SER A 12 7.39 -7.23 14.69
N LYS A 13 7.81 -7.26 15.97
CA LYS A 13 7.50 -6.19 16.94
C LYS A 13 8.16 -4.85 16.57
N ASP A 14 9.27 -4.89 15.84
CA ASP A 14 9.96 -3.70 15.33
C ASP A 14 9.20 -3.06 14.16
N ARG A 15 8.76 -1.81 14.35
CA ARG A 15 8.06 -0.99 13.35
C ARG A 15 8.85 -0.80 12.06
N TRP A 16 10.18 -0.74 12.12
CA TRP A 16 11.01 -0.50 10.94
C TRP A 16 11.06 -1.72 10.03
N ARG A 17 11.02 -2.93 10.61
CA ARG A 17 10.90 -4.17 9.84
C ARG A 17 9.54 -4.28 9.16
N ARG A 18 8.45 -3.96 9.86
CA ARG A 18 7.10 -3.94 9.27
C ARG A 18 6.99 -2.92 8.15
N ARG A 19 7.51 -1.70 8.36
CA ARG A 19 7.60 -0.68 7.31
C ARG A 19 8.46 -1.14 6.13
N ALA A 20 9.61 -1.75 6.38
CA ALA A 20 10.49 -2.25 5.32
C ALA A 20 9.80 -3.33 4.47
N ALA A 21 8.97 -4.18 5.07
CA ALA A 21 8.15 -5.15 4.35
C ALA A 21 7.21 -4.49 3.33
N LEU A 22 6.56 -3.37 3.68
CA LEU A 22 5.72 -2.62 2.74
C LEU A 22 6.54 -1.87 1.69
N VAL A 23 7.61 -1.19 2.08
CA VAL A 23 8.45 -0.41 1.17
C VAL A 23 9.14 -1.29 0.14
N SER A 24 9.48 -2.53 0.47
CA SER A 24 10.03 -3.46 -0.52
C SER A 24 9.05 -3.76 -1.65
N THR A 25 7.74 -3.83 -1.36
CA THR A 25 6.71 -4.02 -2.39
C THR A 25 6.50 -2.77 -3.26
N VAL A 26 6.77 -1.58 -2.74
CA VAL A 26 6.74 -0.34 -3.53
C VAL A 26 7.74 -0.40 -4.68
N ALA A 27 8.97 -0.87 -4.41
CA ALA A 27 10.00 -0.97 -5.45
C ALA A 27 9.58 -1.90 -6.60
N LEU A 28 8.85 -2.98 -6.30
CA LEU A 28 8.31 -3.92 -7.30
C LEU A 28 7.27 -3.26 -8.21
N ASN A 29 6.50 -2.32 -7.67
CA ASN A 29 5.44 -1.65 -8.42
C ASN A 29 5.90 -0.36 -9.09
N ARG A 30 7.06 0.19 -8.73
CA ARG A 30 7.53 1.46 -9.28
C ARG A 30 8.31 1.25 -10.58
N LYS A 31 7.75 1.68 -11.71
CA LYS A 31 8.40 1.64 -13.04
C LYS A 31 9.78 2.30 -13.06
N SER A 32 9.94 3.45 -12.40
CA SER A 32 11.23 4.17 -12.37
C SER A 32 12.33 3.45 -11.58
N ALA A 33 11.98 2.41 -10.82
CA ALA A 33 12.91 1.52 -10.12
C ALA A 33 13.08 0.17 -10.85
N GLY A 34 12.58 0.04 -12.09
CA GLY A 34 12.60 -1.21 -12.86
C GLY A 34 11.49 -2.19 -12.49
N GLY A 35 10.54 -1.81 -11.64
CA GLY A 35 9.44 -2.67 -11.21
C GLY A 35 8.39 -2.87 -12.31
N THR A 36 8.03 -4.13 -12.57
CA THR A 36 7.01 -4.53 -13.54
C THR A 36 5.60 -4.64 -12.95
N GLY A 37 5.45 -4.47 -11.64
CA GLY A 37 4.21 -4.71 -10.92
C GLY A 37 4.09 -6.16 -10.43
N ASP A 38 3.68 -6.31 -9.17
CA ASP A 38 3.35 -7.62 -8.59
C ASP A 38 2.17 -7.47 -7.61
N PRO A 39 0.93 -7.38 -8.14
CA PRO A 39 -0.26 -7.20 -7.32
C PRO A 39 -0.46 -8.30 -6.26
N PRO A 40 -0.36 -9.61 -6.60
CA PRO A 40 -0.59 -10.66 -5.60
C PRO A 40 0.36 -10.56 -4.40
N ARG A 41 1.66 -10.38 -4.64
CA ARG A 41 2.66 -10.23 -3.58
C ARG A 41 2.44 -8.97 -2.75
N THR A 42 2.13 -7.85 -3.41
CA THR A 42 1.91 -6.57 -2.73
C THR A 42 0.69 -6.62 -1.81
N LEU A 43 -0.43 -7.15 -2.31
CA LEU A 43 -1.67 -7.26 -1.53
C LEU A 43 -1.53 -8.27 -0.37
N ALA A 44 -0.77 -9.35 -0.56
CA ALA A 44 -0.46 -10.29 0.52
C ALA A 44 0.26 -9.60 1.69
N VAL A 45 1.28 -8.78 1.41
CA VAL A 45 2.01 -8.03 2.45
C VAL A 45 1.14 -6.94 3.07
N CYS A 46 0.33 -6.23 2.26
CA CYS A 46 -0.61 -5.23 2.76
C CYS A 46 -1.64 -5.85 3.71
N GLY A 47 -2.16 -7.04 3.40
CA GLY A 47 -3.11 -7.77 4.24
C GLY A 47 -2.54 -8.15 5.61
N LEU A 48 -1.25 -8.47 5.68
CA LEU A 48 -0.58 -8.77 6.96
C LEU A 48 -0.45 -7.55 7.90
N LEU A 49 -0.57 -6.34 7.36
CA LEU A 49 -0.32 -5.07 8.08
C LEU A 49 -1.53 -4.13 8.02
N VAL A 50 -2.70 -4.67 7.68
CA VAL A 50 -3.91 -3.89 7.38
C VAL A 50 -4.48 -3.16 8.61
N ASP A 51 -4.25 -3.71 9.79
CA ASP A 51 -4.70 -3.22 11.10
C ASP A 51 -3.53 -2.64 11.94
N ASP A 52 -2.40 -2.31 11.31
CA ASP A 52 -1.27 -1.72 12.03
C ASP A 52 -1.55 -0.25 12.38
N ALA A 53 -1.44 0.10 13.65
CA ALA A 53 -1.69 1.45 14.16
C ALA A 53 -0.46 2.40 14.10
N ASP A 54 0.74 1.88 13.81
CA ASP A 54 1.95 2.73 13.76
C ASP A 54 1.92 3.64 12.52
N ASP A 55 1.99 4.96 12.73
CA ASP A 55 1.88 5.97 11.66
C ASP A 55 2.90 5.76 10.52
N MET A 56 4.09 5.24 10.83
CA MET A 56 5.11 4.97 9.81
C MET A 56 4.77 3.72 9.01
N VAL A 57 4.11 2.72 9.60
CA VAL A 57 3.61 1.55 8.85
C VAL A 57 2.41 1.95 8.00
N VAL A 58 1.45 2.68 8.57
CA VAL A 58 0.25 3.21 7.88
C VAL A 58 0.61 4.04 6.65
N LYS A 59 1.62 4.93 6.77
CA LYS A 59 2.12 5.71 5.62
C LYS A 59 2.70 4.83 4.52
N ALA A 60 3.42 3.78 4.88
CA ALA A 60 3.97 2.84 3.90
C ALA A 60 2.87 2.00 3.24
N LEU A 61 1.82 1.63 3.98
CA LEU A 61 0.67 0.89 3.46
C LEU A 61 -0.08 1.72 2.40
N SER A 62 -0.38 2.99 2.72
CA SER A 62 -0.95 3.94 1.76
C SER A 62 -0.08 4.11 0.50
N TRP A 63 1.24 4.16 0.67
CA TRP A 63 2.15 4.30 -0.46
C TRP A 63 2.17 3.06 -1.35
N ALA A 64 2.28 1.86 -0.77
CA ALA A 64 2.26 0.60 -1.50
C ALA A 64 0.98 0.45 -2.34
N LEU A 65 -0.20 0.68 -1.74
CA LEU A 65 -1.47 0.59 -2.45
C LEU A 65 -1.58 1.62 -3.58
N ARG A 66 -1.11 2.87 -3.37
CA ARG A 66 -1.17 3.91 -4.42
C ARG A 66 -0.25 3.64 -5.60
N GLU A 67 0.92 3.04 -5.36
CA GLU A 67 1.84 2.65 -6.44
C GLU A 67 1.29 1.43 -7.19
N LEU A 68 0.54 0.55 -6.53
CA LEU A 68 -0.08 -0.61 -7.16
C LEU A 68 -1.24 -0.25 -8.11
N ILE A 69 -1.94 0.88 -7.89
CA ILE A 69 -3.06 1.33 -8.73
C ILE A 69 -2.70 1.38 -10.22
N GLN A 70 -1.47 1.73 -10.57
CA GLN A 70 -1.05 1.84 -11.98
C GLN A 70 -0.94 0.49 -12.69
N HIS A 71 -0.97 -0.61 -11.94
CA HIS A 71 -0.91 -1.98 -12.43
C HIS A 71 -2.26 -2.69 -12.32
N ASP A 72 -2.95 -2.52 -11.19
CA ASP A 72 -4.24 -3.18 -10.95
C ASP A 72 -5.15 -2.34 -10.04
N ALA A 73 -5.79 -1.33 -10.63
CA ALA A 73 -6.77 -0.50 -9.92
C ALA A 73 -8.00 -1.28 -9.41
N PRO A 74 -8.58 -2.24 -10.16
CA PRO A 74 -9.65 -3.09 -9.66
C PRO A 74 -9.28 -3.86 -8.39
N ALA A 75 -8.12 -4.51 -8.34
CA ALA A 75 -7.70 -5.27 -7.16
C ALA A 75 -7.48 -4.36 -5.94
N VAL A 76 -6.92 -3.15 -6.12
CA VAL A 76 -6.78 -2.17 -5.03
C VAL A 76 -8.15 -1.71 -4.52
N ARG A 77 -9.13 -1.49 -5.41
CA ARG A 77 -10.49 -1.10 -5.02
C ARG A 77 -11.16 -2.19 -4.18
N GLU A 78 -11.00 -3.44 -4.61
CA GLU A 78 -11.52 -4.60 -3.88
C GLU A 78 -10.83 -4.75 -2.51
N PHE A 79 -9.51 -4.60 -2.44
CA PHE A 79 -8.78 -4.62 -1.18
C PHE A 79 -9.28 -3.57 -0.18
N ILE A 80 -9.46 -2.32 -0.62
CA ILE A 80 -10.01 -1.25 0.24
C ILE A 80 -11.43 -1.58 0.70
N ARG A 81 -12.27 -2.17 -0.16
CA ARG A 81 -13.64 -2.56 0.17
C ARG A 81 -13.65 -3.66 1.23
N THR A 82 -12.85 -4.70 1.04
CA THR A 82 -12.78 -5.87 1.93
C THR A 82 -12.21 -5.54 3.31
N HIS A 83 -11.29 -4.59 3.39
CA HIS A 83 -10.63 -4.21 4.65
C HIS A 83 -11.06 -2.84 5.20
N HIS A 84 -12.18 -2.31 4.72
CA HIS A 84 -12.62 -0.95 5.03
C HIS A 84 -12.68 -0.65 6.53
N ASP A 85 -13.13 -1.62 7.34
CA ASP A 85 -13.44 -1.39 8.75
C ASP A 85 -12.22 -1.43 9.67
N VAL A 86 -11.10 -1.98 9.18
CA VAL A 86 -9.83 -2.08 9.94
C VAL A 86 -8.75 -1.15 9.40
N LEU A 87 -8.85 -0.74 8.14
CA LEU A 87 -7.89 0.17 7.54
C LEU A 87 -7.95 1.56 8.21
N ALA A 88 -6.78 2.09 8.54
CA ALA A 88 -6.66 3.46 8.99
C ALA A 88 -7.30 4.43 7.99
N SER A 89 -8.16 5.34 8.47
CA SER A 89 -8.96 6.25 7.62
C SER A 89 -8.12 7.08 6.65
N ARG A 90 -6.87 7.38 7.02
CA ARG A 90 -5.89 8.06 6.13
C ARG A 90 -5.60 7.23 4.87
N VAL A 91 -5.40 5.93 5.00
CA VAL A 91 -5.11 5.03 3.87
C VAL A 91 -6.29 5.04 2.90
N ILE A 92 -7.50 4.83 3.42
CA ILE A 92 -8.73 4.85 2.62
C ILE A 92 -8.86 6.16 1.84
N ARG A 93 -8.71 7.30 2.52
CA ARG A 93 -8.79 8.63 1.90
C ARG A 93 -7.75 8.80 0.79
N GLU A 94 -6.49 8.49 1.07
CA GLU A 94 -5.39 8.72 0.13
C GLU A 94 -5.45 7.79 -1.10
N VAL A 95 -5.80 6.52 -0.89
CA VAL A 95 -5.94 5.53 -1.96
C VAL A 95 -7.16 5.85 -2.82
N ARG A 96 -8.31 6.16 -2.22
CA ARG A 96 -9.51 6.59 -2.97
C ARG A 96 -9.25 7.86 -3.78
N ASN A 97 -8.58 8.87 -3.20
CA ASN A 97 -8.21 10.08 -3.93
C ASN A 97 -7.37 9.76 -5.18
N LYS A 98 -6.41 8.84 -5.07
CA LYS A 98 -5.58 8.42 -6.22
C LYS A 98 -6.39 7.64 -7.25
N LEU A 99 -7.27 6.74 -6.82
CA LEU A 99 -8.19 5.98 -7.69
C LEU A 99 -9.12 6.91 -8.49
N THR A 100 -9.61 7.99 -7.88
CA THR A 100 -10.55 8.92 -8.53
C THR A 100 -9.84 9.92 -9.43
N THR A 101 -8.69 10.45 -9.00
CA THR A 101 -8.07 11.62 -9.66
C THR A 101 -6.93 11.26 -10.60
N GLY A 102 -6.41 10.04 -10.51
CA GLY A 102 -5.20 9.59 -11.21
C GLY A 102 -3.91 10.34 -10.81
N ARG A 103 -4.00 11.41 -10.01
CA ARG A 103 -2.89 12.33 -9.68
C ARG A 103 -2.41 12.15 -8.24
N LYS A 104 -1.14 12.50 -8.00
CA LYS A 104 -0.53 12.47 -6.65
C LYS A 104 -1.14 13.55 -5.73
N ASN A 105 -1.66 14.63 -6.30
CA ASN A 105 -2.38 15.69 -5.58
C ASN A 105 -3.49 16.25 -6.50
N PRO A 106 -4.79 16.12 -6.17
CA PRO A 106 -5.82 16.85 -6.90
C PRO A 106 -5.66 18.36 -6.63
N ARG A 107 -5.82 19.18 -7.68
CA ARG A 107 -5.97 20.63 -7.47
C ARG A 107 -7.26 20.82 -6.67
N ARG A 108 -7.18 21.46 -5.50
CA ARG A 108 -8.39 21.93 -4.81
C ARG A 108 -9.12 22.84 -5.79
N SER A 109 -10.33 22.46 -6.20
CA SER A 109 -11.21 23.40 -6.90
C SER A 109 -11.52 24.51 -5.90
N LYS A 110 -11.17 25.74 -6.23
CA LYS A 110 -11.72 26.91 -5.54
C LYS A 110 -13.19 26.97 -5.95
N ILE A 111 -14.08 26.71 -4.99
CA ILE A 111 -15.46 27.19 -5.06
C ILE A 111 -15.42 28.61 -4.51
#